data_AF-A0A1A2PFC0-F1
#
_entry.id   AF-A0A1A2PFC0-F1
#
_cell.length_a   1.000
_cell.length_b   1.000
_cell.length_c   1.000
_cell.angle_alpha   90.00
_cell.angle_beta   90.00
_cell.angle_gamma   90.00
#
_symmetry.space_group_name_H-M   'P 1'
#
loop_
_entity.id
_entity.type
_entity.pdbx_description
1 polymer ?
#
loop_
_entity_poly.entity_id
_entity_poly.type
_entity_poly.pdbx_seq_one_letter_code
_entity_poly.pdbx_strand_id
1 'polypeptide(L)'
;MSTTRRRRPALIALVIVAACGCLALGWWQWTRFQSVSGTFQNLGYALQWPLFAWFCVYAYRKYVRYEEMPPEPRRDTELTELPSGLLPERPKPMQQPSDDPALAEYNAYLAELAKQDTQKQNRTTA
;
A
#
# COMPACT_ATOMS: atom_id res chain seq x y z
N MET A 1 -6.95 23.92 -14.24
CA MET A 1 -7.88 23.51 -13.15
C MET A 1 -7.46 22.13 -12.65
N SER A 2 -7.04 22.01 -11.40
CA SER A 2 -6.55 20.75 -10.81
C SER A 2 -7.65 19.67 -10.86
N THR A 3 -7.32 18.48 -11.35
CA THR A 3 -8.23 17.35 -11.60
C THR A 3 -8.98 16.89 -10.35
N THR A 4 -8.41 17.10 -9.17
CA THR A 4 -9.01 16.83 -7.85
C THR A 4 -10.28 17.63 -7.61
N ARG A 5 -10.34 18.91 -8.02
CA ARG A 5 -11.53 19.76 -7.79
C ARG A 5 -12.76 19.29 -8.56
N ARG A 6 -12.58 18.67 -9.74
CA ARG A 6 -13.67 18.09 -10.55
C ARG A 6 -14.24 16.81 -9.94
N ARG A 7 -13.46 16.07 -9.15
CA ARG A 7 -13.88 14.80 -8.53
C ARG A 7 -14.63 14.98 -7.21
N ARG A 8 -14.51 16.16 -6.56
CA ARG A 8 -15.22 16.50 -5.31
C ARG A 8 -16.72 16.17 -5.33
N PRO A 9 -17.54 16.58 -6.31
CA PRO A 9 -18.97 16.23 -6.31
C PRO A 9 -19.22 14.73 -6.39
N ALA A 10 -18.43 13.99 -7.17
CA ALA A 10 -18.54 12.53 -7.25
C ALA A 10 -18.17 11.86 -5.91
N LEU A 11 -17.12 12.35 -5.23
CA LEU A 11 -16.75 11.87 -3.91
C LEU A 11 -17.82 12.19 -2.85
N ILE A 12 -18.42 13.38 -2.90
CA ILE A 12 -19.54 13.75 -2.02
C ILE A 12 -20.71 12.80 -2.23
N ALA A 13 -21.12 12.58 -3.49
CA ALA A 13 -22.20 11.66 -3.82
C ALA A 13 -21.90 10.24 -3.31
N LEU A 14 -20.66 9.76 -3.52
CA LEU A 14 -20.23 8.45 -3.03
C LEU A 14 -20.31 8.36 -1.50
N VAL A 15 -19.88 9.39 -0.77
CA VAL A 15 -19.95 9.44 0.70
C VAL A 15 -21.40 9.46 1.19
N ILE A 16 -22.28 10.21 0.53
CA ILE A 16 -23.71 10.25 0.86
C ILE A 16 -24.32 8.86 0.65
N VAL A 17 -24.08 8.23 -0.51
CA VAL A 17 -24.59 6.89 -0.80
C VAL A 17 -24.08 5.88 0.22
N ALA A 18 -22.79 5.91 0.56
CA ALA A 18 -22.20 5.03 1.57
C ALA A 18 -22.82 5.26 2.95
N ALA A 19 -22.98 6.51 3.38
CA ALA A 19 -23.58 6.85 4.67
C ALA A 19 -25.07 6.43 4.74
N CYS A 20 -25.85 6.71 3.70
CA CYS A 20 -27.24 6.26 3.60
C CYS A 20 -27.36 4.73 3.62
N GLY A 21 -26.47 4.03 2.90
CA GLY A 21 -26.41 2.56 2.93
C GLY A 21 -26.12 2.01 4.33
N CYS A 22 -25.15 2.61 5.04
CA CYS A 22 -24.86 2.23 6.42
C CYS A 22 -26.07 2.47 7.34
N LEU A 23 -26.72 3.64 7.25
CA LEU A 23 -27.90 3.93 8.07
C LEU A 23 -29.08 3.00 7.75
N ALA A 24 -29.29 2.65 6.49
CA ALA A 24 -30.32 1.68 6.08
C ALA A 24 -30.04 0.29 6.66
N LEU A 25 -28.78 -0.16 6.63
CA LEU A 25 -28.37 -1.42 7.27
C LEU A 25 -28.55 -1.38 8.79
N GLY A 26 -28.18 -0.27 9.43
CA GLY A 26 -28.39 -0.06 10.87
C GLY A 26 -29.87 -0.09 11.24
N TRP A 27 -30.72 0.56 10.45
CA TRP A 27 -32.16 0.53 10.62
C TRP A 27 -32.73 -0.88 10.45
N TRP A 28 -32.30 -1.61 9.43
CA TRP A 28 -32.72 -3.00 9.22
C TRP A 28 -32.31 -3.89 10.40
N GLN A 29 -31.08 -3.74 10.91
CA GLN A 29 -30.61 -4.49 12.08
C GLN A 29 -31.39 -4.12 13.35
N TRP A 30 -31.76 -2.85 13.52
CA TRP A 30 -32.62 -2.42 14.61
C TRP A 30 -33.99 -3.12 14.56
N THR A 31 -34.63 -3.15 13.38
CA THR A 31 -35.91 -3.86 13.20
C THR A 31 -35.74 -5.37 13.44
N ARG A 32 -34.61 -5.97 13.03
CA ARG A 32 -34.31 -7.39 13.32
C ARG A 32 -34.09 -7.66 14.79
N PHE A 33 -33.46 -6.74 15.52
CA PHE A 33 -33.32 -6.83 16.98
C PHE A 33 -34.67 -6.81 17.70
N GLN A 34 -35.65 -6.04 17.22
CA GLN A 34 -36.99 -5.98 17.80
C GLN A 34 -37.86 -7.22 17.50
N SER A 35 -37.42 -8.13 16.63
CA SER A 35 -38.16 -9.35 16.30
C SER A 35 -38.01 -10.43 17.38
N VAL A 36 -38.91 -11.43 17.36
CA VAL A 36 -38.91 -12.56 18.33
C VAL A 36 -37.59 -13.35 18.33
N SER A 37 -36.82 -13.27 17.25
CA SER A 37 -35.49 -13.90 17.11
C SER A 37 -34.33 -12.90 17.22
N GLY A 38 -34.56 -11.72 17.80
CA GLY A 38 -33.56 -10.69 17.99
C GLY A 38 -32.49 -11.10 19.02
N THR A 39 -31.22 -10.81 18.72
CA THR A 39 -30.09 -11.07 19.62
C THR A 39 -29.33 -9.77 19.92
N PHE A 40 -28.57 -9.74 21.03
CA PHE A 40 -27.70 -8.61 21.35
C PHE A 40 -26.65 -8.31 20.27
N GLN A 41 -26.28 -9.30 19.44
CA GLN A 41 -25.40 -9.09 18.31
C GLN A 41 -26.05 -8.18 17.24
N ASN A 42 -27.35 -8.34 16.97
CA ASN A 42 -28.09 -7.47 16.04
C ASN A 42 -28.11 -6.02 16.55
N LEU A 43 -28.27 -5.83 17.86
CA LEU A 43 -28.20 -4.51 18.49
C LEU A 43 -26.80 -3.89 18.32
N GLY A 44 -25.75 -4.68 18.55
CA GLY A 44 -24.37 -4.27 18.31
C GLY A 44 -24.18 -3.78 16.87
N TYR A 45 -24.65 -4.55 15.88
CA TYR A 45 -24.59 -4.12 14.48
C TYR A 45 -25.44 -2.88 14.20
N ALA A 46 -26.65 -2.80 14.75
CA ALA A 46 -27.53 -1.64 14.59
C ALA A 46 -26.88 -0.34 15.08
N LEU A 47 -26.05 -0.39 16.13
CA LEU A 47 -25.28 0.74 16.65
C LEU A 47 -23.94 0.94 15.92
N GLN A 48 -23.32 -0.14 15.43
CA GLN A 48 -22.07 -0.09 14.67
C GLN A 48 -22.23 0.57 13.30
N TRP A 49 -23.33 0.30 12.60
CA TRP A 49 -23.55 0.86 11.26
C TRP A 49 -23.63 2.40 11.24
N PRO A 50 -24.32 3.09 12.17
CA PRO A 50 -24.26 4.54 12.32
C PRO A 50 -22.85 5.10 12.55
N LEU A 51 -22.02 4.40 13.34
CA LEU A 51 -20.61 4.80 13.56
C LEU A 51 -19.81 4.75 12.25
N PHE A 52 -20.04 3.74 11.41
CA PHE A 52 -19.43 3.68 10.09
C PHE A 52 -19.96 4.77 9.14
N ALA A 53 -21.26 5.08 9.19
CA ALA A 53 -21.81 6.18 8.42
C ALA A 53 -21.14 7.52 8.77
N TRP A 54 -20.98 7.79 10.08
CA TRP A 54 -20.23 8.94 10.58
C TRP A 54 -18.77 8.91 10.11
N PHE A 55 -18.13 7.74 10.18
CA PHE A 55 -16.74 7.59 9.77
C PHE A 55 -16.53 7.93 8.29
N CYS A 56 -17.42 7.51 7.39
CA CYS A 56 -17.36 7.88 5.97
C CYS A 56 -17.39 9.40 5.76
N VAL A 57 -18.27 10.11 6.48
CA VAL A 57 -18.37 11.57 6.42
C VAL A 57 -17.11 12.24 7.02
N TYR A 58 -16.63 11.73 8.14
CA TYR A 58 -15.41 12.22 8.79
C TYR A 58 -14.18 12.04 7.89
N ALA A 59 -14.01 10.87 7.28
CA ALA A 59 -12.92 10.57 6.36
C ALA A 59 -12.93 11.53 5.17
N TYR A 60 -14.10 11.80 4.58
CA TYR A 60 -14.22 12.79 3.51
C TYR A 60 -13.85 14.20 3.96
N ARG A 61 -14.33 14.64 5.13
CA ARG A 61 -13.93 15.93 5.71
C ARG A 61 -12.42 16.02 5.91
N LYS A 62 -11.79 14.96 6.42
CA LYS A 62 -10.34 14.90 6.62
C LYS A 62 -9.59 14.91 5.29
N TYR A 63 -10.07 14.17 4.30
CA TYR A 63 -9.53 14.17 2.94
C TYR A 63 -9.52 15.57 2.33
N VAL A 64 -10.66 16.28 2.38
CA VAL A 64 -10.76 17.66 1.88
C VAL A 64 -9.79 18.58 2.62
N ARG A 65 -9.71 18.46 3.95
CA ARG A 65 -8.76 19.24 4.76
C ARG A 65 -7.31 18.97 4.36
N TYR A 66 -6.94 17.73 4.07
CA TYR A 66 -5.59 17.38 3.62
C TYR A 66 -5.29 17.85 2.20
N GLU A 67 -6.26 17.87 1.29
CA GLU A 67 -6.09 18.48 -0.03
C GLU A 67 -5.90 20.00 0.03
N GLU A 68 -6.50 20.66 1.02
CA GLU A 68 -6.48 22.11 1.18
C GLU A 68 -5.29 22.62 2.00
N MET A 69 -4.67 21.75 2.80
CA MET A 69 -3.42 22.05 3.47
C MET A 69 -2.31 22.20 2.42
N PRO A 70 -1.62 23.35 2.37
CA PRO A 70 -0.37 23.45 1.61
C PRO A 70 0.56 22.33 2.08
N PRO A 71 1.31 21.68 1.17
CA PRO A 71 2.34 20.74 1.59
C PRO A 71 3.22 21.46 2.60
N GLU A 72 3.26 20.96 3.83
CA GLU A 72 4.22 21.43 4.82
C GLU A 72 5.59 21.37 4.15
N PRO A 73 6.36 22.48 4.13
CA PRO A 73 7.71 22.43 3.62
C PRO A 73 8.40 21.30 4.35
N ARG A 74 8.84 20.28 3.59
CA ARG A 74 9.56 19.14 4.12
C ARG A 74 10.68 19.73 4.97
N ARG A 75 10.57 19.60 6.29
CA ARG A 75 11.64 20.03 7.17
C ARG A 75 12.75 19.03 6.90
N ASP A 76 13.81 19.48 6.22
CA ASP A 76 15.02 18.69 5.96
C ASP A 76 15.68 18.17 7.26
N THR A 77 15.14 18.52 8.42
CA THR A 77 15.50 18.05 9.76
C THR A 77 14.82 16.74 10.17
N GLU A 78 13.82 16.22 9.45
CA GLU A 78 13.39 14.82 9.65
C GLU A 78 14.46 13.89 9.09
N LEU A 79 15.32 13.43 10.02
CA LEU A 79 16.36 12.41 9.91
C LEU A 79 15.83 11.13 9.21
N THR A 80 15.61 11.21 7.89
CA THR A 80 15.32 10.07 7.01
C THR A 80 16.63 9.46 6.51
N GLU A 81 17.75 10.15 6.75
CA GLU A 81 19.08 9.59 6.64
C GLU A 81 19.39 8.83 7.94
N LEU A 82 19.61 7.52 7.84
CA LEU A 82 20.26 6.78 8.92
C LEU A 82 21.63 7.43 9.14
N PRO A 83 21.95 7.96 10.34
CA PRO A 83 23.29 8.45 10.62
C PRO A 83 24.31 7.36 10.29
N SER A 84 25.37 7.75 9.60
CA SER A 84 26.40 6.88 9.00
C SER A 84 27.17 5.99 9.99
N GLY A 85 26.83 6.04 11.29
CA GLY A 85 27.34 5.17 12.35
C GLY A 85 26.33 4.23 12.99
N LEU A 86 25.07 4.18 12.54
CA LEU A 86 24.06 3.23 13.06
C LEU A 86 24.13 1.85 12.41
N LEU A 87 24.74 1.73 11.22
CA LEU A 87 24.90 0.46 10.56
C LEU A 87 26.27 -0.14 10.92
N PRO A 88 26.33 -1.40 11.38
CA PRO A 88 27.59 -2.13 11.48
C PRO A 88 28.33 -2.08 10.15
N GLU A 89 29.64 -1.86 10.18
CA GLU A 89 30.47 -1.90 8.97
C GLU A 89 30.25 -3.25 8.28
N ARG A 90 29.84 -3.22 7.01
CA ARG A 90 29.58 -4.44 6.25
C ARG A 90 30.87 -5.26 6.21
N PRO A 91 30.90 -6.49 6.74
CA PRO A 91 32.08 -7.32 6.66
C PRO A 91 32.46 -7.48 5.19
N LYS A 92 33.72 -7.15 4.86
CA LYS A 92 34.24 -7.34 3.51
C LYS A 92 34.08 -8.82 3.14
N PRO A 93 33.55 -9.15 1.94
CA PRO A 93 33.46 -10.53 1.52
C PRO A 93 34.84 -11.16 1.63
N MET A 94 34.97 -12.15 2.51
CA MET A 94 36.16 -12.97 2.56
C MET A 94 36.16 -13.76 1.25
N GLN A 95 37.09 -13.47 0.35
CA GLN A 95 37.27 -14.28 -0.85
C GLN A 95 37.68 -15.68 -0.39
N GLN A 96 36.69 -16.57 -0.36
CA GLN A 96 36.88 -17.97 -0.04
C GLN A 96 37.69 -18.57 -1.20
N PRO A 97 38.85 -19.20 -0.94
CA PRO A 97 39.61 -19.88 -1.99
C PRO A 97 38.71 -20.96 -2.59
N SER A 98 38.27 -20.78 -3.83
CA SER A 98 37.37 -21.69 -4.53
C SER A 98 38.17 -22.83 -5.17
N ASP A 99 38.84 -23.65 -4.36
CA ASP A 99 39.46 -24.90 -4.83
C ASP A 99 38.42 -26.04 -4.93
N ASP A 100 37.14 -25.69 -5.09
CA ASP A 100 36.08 -26.67 -5.36
C ASP A 100 36.03 -26.95 -6.87
N PRO A 101 36.43 -28.16 -7.31
CA PRO A 101 36.44 -28.50 -8.73
C PRO A 101 35.07 -28.37 -9.39
N ALA A 102 33.97 -28.57 -8.64
CA ALA A 102 32.62 -28.43 -9.19
C ALA A 102 32.29 -26.98 -9.56
N LEU A 103 32.75 -26.01 -8.77
CA LEU A 103 32.56 -24.58 -9.06
C LEU A 103 33.40 -24.14 -10.26
N ALA A 104 34.60 -24.70 -10.43
CA ALA A 104 35.45 -24.42 -11.59
C ALA A 104 34.78 -24.88 -12.90
N GLU A 105 34.23 -26.10 -12.91
CA GLU A 105 33.48 -26.62 -14.07
C GLU A 105 32.23 -25.79 -14.36
N TYR A 106 31.48 -25.41 -13.32
CA TYR A 106 30.29 -24.59 -13.47
C TYR A 106 30.62 -23.19 -14.03
N ASN A 107 31.66 -22.54 -13.52
CA ASN A 107 32.09 -21.23 -14.02
C ASN A 107 32.62 -21.33 -15.47
N ALA A 108 33.28 -22.43 -15.82
CA ALA A 108 33.71 -22.68 -17.20
C ALA A 108 32.51 -22.85 -18.15
N TYR A 109 31.46 -23.56 -17.71
CA TYR A 109 30.22 -23.69 -18.46
C TYR A 109 29.52 -22.33 -18.65
N LEU A 110 29.40 -21.52 -17.59
CA LEU A 110 28.83 -20.17 -17.69
C LEU A 110 29.63 -19.26 -18.63
N ALA A 111 30.97 -19.37 -18.61
CA ALA A 111 31.83 -18.60 -19.49
C ALA A 111 31.64 -18.99 -20.96
N GLU A 112 31.42 -20.28 -21.25
CA GLU A 112 31.13 -20.74 -22.60
C GLU A 112 29.76 -20.25 -23.09
N LEU A 113 28.74 -20.28 -22.24
CA LEU A 113 27.42 -19.74 -22.56
C LEU A 113 27.49 -18.24 -22.86
N ALA A 114 28.23 -17.47 -22.05
CA ALA A 114 28.44 -16.04 -22.28
C ALA A 114 29.15 -15.74 -23.61
N LYS A 115 30.12 -16.57 -24.02
CA LYS A 115 30.77 -16.44 -25.33
C LYS A 115 29.79 -16.71 -26.47
N GLN A 116 28.95 -17.74 -26.35
CA GLN A 116 27.93 -18.07 -27.35
C GLN A 116 26.91 -16.95 -27.49
N ASP A 117 26.43 -16.39 -26.37
CA ASP A 117 25.52 -15.25 -26.38
C ASP A 117 26.17 -14.02 -27.05
N THR A 118 27.43 -13.73 -26.72
CA THR A 118 28.20 -12.64 -27.36
C THR A 118 28.34 -12.88 -28.87
N GLN A 119 28.63 -14.11 -29.29
CA GLN A 119 28.78 -14.46 -30.70
C GLN A 119 27.45 -14.36 -31.46
N LYS A 120 26.34 -14.75 -30.83
CA LYS A 120 24.98 -14.64 -31.38
C LYS A 120 24.55 -13.16 -31.48
N GLN A 121 24.88 -12.35 -30.48
CA GLN A 121 24.67 -10.90 -30.48
C GLN A 121 25.41 -10.25 -31.67
N ASN A 122 26.69 -10.60 -31.86
CA ASN A 122 27.51 -10.05 -32.95
C ASN A 122 27.01 -10.45 -34.34
N ARG A 123 26.50 -11.68 -34.51
CA ARG A 123 25.86 -12.11 -35.78
C ARG A 123 24.53 -11.42 -36.07
N THR A 124 23.82 -10.99 -35.04
CA THR A 124 22.51 -10.32 -35.19
C THR A 124 22.67 -8.82 -35.45
N THR A 125 23.85 -8.26 -35.17
CA THR A 125 24.14 -6.81 -35.28
C THR A 125 24.96 -6.46 -36.54
N ALA A 126 25.29 -7.43 -37.39
CA ALA A 126 25.95 -7.26 -38.70
C ALA A 126 24.94 -7.44 -39.84
#